data_AF-A0A1J3CB16-F1
#
_entry.id   AF-A0A1J3CB16-F1
#
_cell.length_a   1.000
_cell.length_b   1.000
_cell.length_c   1.000
_cell.angle_alpha   90.00
_cell.angle_beta   90.00
_cell.angle_gamma   90.00
#
_symmetry.space_group_name_H-M   'P 1'
#
loop_
_entity.id
_entity.type
_entity.pdbx_description
1 polymer ?
#
loop_
_entity_poly.entity_id
_entity_poly.type
_entity_poly.pdbx_seq_one_letter_code
_entity_poly.pdbx_strand_id
1 'polypeptide(L)'
;TQGNAKQTQQINCVTLIEGGTMFTFEGKDPRCSLKSVLEIDSPQFYWKEDLGLADSYINGDFTFVDNETGLLNMIMVWFIHLLKHRD
;
A
#
# COMPACT_ATOMS: atom_id res chain seq x y z
N THR A 1 -9.09 28.09 21.82
CA THR A 1 -9.54 27.55 20.52
C THR A 1 -8.72 26.33 20.22
N GLN A 2 -9.21 25.14 20.59
CA GLN A 2 -8.51 23.89 20.26
C GLN A 2 -8.72 23.66 18.76
N GLY A 3 -7.63 23.79 18.00
CA GLY A 3 -7.60 23.42 16.60
C GLY A 3 -7.82 21.93 16.52
N ASN A 4 -9.05 21.54 16.16
CA ASN A 4 -9.30 20.18 15.69
C ASN A 4 -8.46 19.99 14.45
N ALA A 5 -7.31 19.32 14.59
CA ALA A 5 -6.65 18.68 13.49
C ALA A 5 -7.71 17.73 12.93
N LYS A 6 -8.31 18.11 11.79
CA LYS A 6 -9.13 17.19 11.03
C LYS A 6 -8.20 16.03 10.71
N GLN A 7 -8.35 14.91 11.42
CA GLN A 7 -7.93 13.62 10.91
C GLN A 7 -8.75 13.43 9.64
N THR A 8 -8.21 13.90 8.52
CA THR A 8 -8.68 13.50 7.21
C THR A 8 -8.59 11.99 7.24
N GLN A 9 -9.72 11.29 7.30
CA GLN A 9 -9.74 9.84 7.16
C GLN A 9 -8.98 9.55 5.88
N GLN A 10 -7.79 8.96 5.98
CA GLN A 10 -6.98 8.64 4.82
C GLN A 10 -7.71 7.56 4.03
N ILE A 11 -7.96 7.88 2.77
CA ILE A 11 -8.81 7.11 1.87
C ILE A 11 -7.89 6.18 1.08
N ASN A 12 -8.00 4.85 1.27
CA ASN A 12 -7.19 3.85 0.55
C ASN A 12 -5.69 4.18 0.44
N CYS A 13 -4.92 3.82 1.47
CA CYS A 13 -3.52 4.18 1.61
C CYS A 13 -2.60 2.97 1.41
N VAL A 14 -1.57 3.13 0.58
CA VAL A 14 -0.42 2.21 0.53
C VAL A 14 0.79 2.96 1.05
N THR A 15 1.46 2.43 2.07
CA THR A 15 2.71 2.99 2.61
C THR A 15 3.85 2.02 2.35
N LEU A 16 4.98 2.52 1.88
CA LEU A 16 6.24 1.81 1.77
C LEU A 16 7.17 2.30 2.87
N ILE A 17 7.87 1.38 3.54
CA ILE A 17 8.91 1.68 4.50
C ILE A 17 10.22 1.14 3.93
N GLU A 18 11.19 2.01 3.66
CA GLU A 18 12.51 1.64 3.14
C GLU A 18 13.58 2.23 4.07
N GLY A 19 14.35 1.37 4.74
CA GLY A 19 15.40 1.82 5.66
C GLY A 19 14.91 2.78 6.75
N GLY A 20 13.65 2.63 7.19
CA GLY A 20 12.98 3.51 8.16
C GLY A 20 12.36 4.78 7.57
N THR A 21 12.52 5.04 6.27
CA THR A 21 11.88 6.16 5.56
C THR A 21 10.50 5.73 5.06
N MET A 22 9.48 6.57 5.29
CA MET A 22 8.09 6.27 4.92
C MET A 22 7.67 7.03 3.65
N PHE A 23 7.11 6.31 2.69
CA PHE A 23 6.49 6.86 1.48
C PHE A 23 5.02 6.45 1.44
N THR A 24 4.10 7.42 1.43
CA THR A 24 2.67 7.16 1.50
C THR A 24 1.96 7.62 0.24
N PHE A 25 1.19 6.71 -0.36
CA PHE A 25 0.34 6.94 -1.53
C PHE A 25 -1.12 6.88 -1.11
N GLU A 26 -1.82 8.00 -1.26
CA GLU A 26 -3.22 8.13 -0.85
C GLU A 26 -4.17 8.13 -2.05
N GLY A 27 -5.21 7.29 -1.97
CA GLY A 27 -6.32 7.32 -2.91
C GLY A 27 -7.30 8.47 -2.61
N LYS A 28 -8.11 8.84 -3.61
CA LYS A 28 -9.15 9.87 -3.46
C LYS A 28 -10.56 9.30 -3.29
N ASP A 29 -10.72 7.98 -3.24
CA ASP A 29 -12.03 7.31 -3.32
C ASP A 29 -12.66 6.99 -1.94
N PRO A 30 -13.56 7.85 -1.41
CA PRO A 30 -14.00 7.80 -0.01
C PRO A 30 -14.82 6.56 0.36
N ARG A 31 -15.10 5.67 -0.60
CA ARG A 31 -15.92 4.47 -0.40
C ARG A 31 -15.21 3.37 0.39
N CYS A 32 -13.90 3.46 0.58
CA CYS A 32 -13.12 2.49 1.34
C CYS A 32 -11.96 3.15 2.10
N SER A 33 -11.73 2.70 3.33
CA SER A 33 -10.64 3.14 4.21
C SER A 33 -9.64 2.00 4.41
N LEU A 34 -9.10 1.47 3.31
CA LEU A 34 -8.12 0.40 3.36
C LEU A 34 -6.72 0.97 3.62
N LYS A 35 -5.91 0.25 4.39
CA LYS A 35 -4.51 0.61 4.61
C LYS A 35 -3.64 -0.62 4.41
N SER A 36 -2.61 -0.49 3.59
CA SER A 36 -1.56 -1.49 3.45
C SER A 36 -0.21 -0.83 3.71
N VAL A 37 0.66 -1.49 4.47
CA VAL A 37 2.01 -1.01 4.78
C VAL A 37 2.98 -2.12 4.42
N LEU A 38 3.88 -1.82 3.48
CA LEU A 38 4.92 -2.71 3.01
C LEU A 38 6.25 -2.25 3.59
N GLU A 39 7.06 -3.19 4.06
CA GLU A 39 8.45 -2.96 4.44
C GLU A 39 9.34 -3.53 3.33
N ILE A 40 10.18 -2.67 2.74
CA ILE A 40 11.08 -3.04 1.65
C ILE A 40 12.38 -3.54 2.25
N ASP A 41 12.59 -4.85 2.13
CA ASP A 41 13.77 -5.54 2.64
C ASP A 41 14.94 -5.51 1.64
N SER A 42 14.61 -5.40 0.35
CA SER A 42 15.57 -5.46 -0.76
C SER A 42 15.36 -4.29 -1.72
N PRO A 43 16.35 -3.38 -1.90
CA PRO A 43 16.28 -2.30 -2.89
C PRO A 43 16.08 -2.80 -4.32
N GLN A 44 16.40 -4.08 -4.59
CA GLN A 44 16.18 -4.72 -5.89
C GLN A 44 14.71 -4.81 -6.29
N PHE A 45 13.81 -4.65 -5.32
CA PHE A 45 12.37 -4.56 -5.51
C PHE A 45 11.97 -3.61 -6.65
N TYR A 46 12.65 -2.47 -6.80
CA TYR A 46 12.26 -1.45 -7.78
C TYR A 46 12.63 -1.77 -9.24
N TRP A 47 13.60 -2.64 -9.48
CA TRP A 47 14.11 -2.93 -10.83
C TRP A 47 14.01 -4.39 -11.24
N LYS A 48 13.50 -5.27 -10.37
CA LYS A 48 13.06 -6.63 -10.73
C LYS A 48 11.69 -6.58 -11.42
N GLU A 49 11.62 -5.90 -12.56
CA GLU A 49 10.36 -5.74 -13.32
C GLU A 49 9.90 -7.04 -14.00
N ASP A 50 10.80 -8.00 -14.26
CA ASP A 50 10.49 -9.21 -15.03
C ASP A 50 9.67 -10.26 -14.27
N LEU A 51 9.75 -10.31 -12.94
CA LEU A 51 9.11 -11.35 -12.13
C LEU A 51 7.83 -10.87 -11.43
N GLY A 52 7.63 -9.54 -11.37
CA GLY A 52 6.43 -8.92 -10.84
C GLY A 52 6.31 -8.93 -9.31
N LEU A 53 5.27 -8.25 -8.81
CA LEU A 53 5.05 -8.02 -7.38
C LEU A 53 4.86 -9.30 -6.57
N ALA A 54 4.23 -10.33 -7.16
CA ALA A 54 3.98 -11.60 -6.48
C ALA A 54 5.26 -12.39 -6.22
N ASP A 55 6.17 -12.43 -7.20
CA ASP A 55 7.46 -13.09 -7.04
C ASP A 55 8.34 -12.36 -6.02
N SER A 56 8.35 -11.02 -6.06
CA SER A 56 9.04 -10.19 -5.07
C SER A 56 8.55 -10.47 -3.63
N TYR A 57 7.24 -10.66 -3.45
CA TYR A 57 6.67 -11.04 -2.15
C TYR A 57 7.10 -12.44 -1.70
N ILE A 58 7.03 -13.42 -2.60
CA ILE A 58 7.42 -14.82 -2.30
C ILE A 58 8.92 -14.92 -1.96
N ASN A 59 9.75 -14.14 -2.66
CA ASN A 59 11.19 -14.10 -2.44
C ASN A 59 11.61 -13.26 -1.22
N GLY A 60 10.66 -12.57 -0.57
CA GLY A 60 10.94 -11.72 0.58
C GLY A 60 11.70 -10.44 0.22
N ASP A 61 11.56 -9.94 -1.01
CA ASP A 61 12.08 -8.62 -1.37
C ASP A 61 11.33 -7.50 -0.63
N PHE A 62 10.10 -7.79 -0.18
CA PHE A 62 9.34 -6.97 0.76
C PHE A 62 8.40 -7.84 1.62
N THR A 63 7.95 -7.28 2.73
CA THR A 63 6.97 -7.89 3.63
C THR A 63 5.83 -6.92 3.96
N PHE A 64 4.75 -7.41 4.56
CA PHE A 64 3.71 -6.55 5.11
C PHE A 64 3.94 -6.38 6.62
N VAL A 65 3.80 -5.15 7.11
CA VAL A 65 3.85 -4.89 8.56
C VAL A 65 2.70 -5.62 9.27
N ASP A 66 1.54 -5.70 8.61
CA ASP A 66 0.41 -6.53 9.02
C ASP A 66 0.25 -7.69 8.03
N ASN A 67 0.68 -8.88 8.44
CA ASN A 67 0.62 -10.08 7.59
C ASN A 67 -0.79 -10.66 7.44
N GLU A 68 -1.74 -10.29 8.30
CA GLU A 68 -3.12 -10.78 8.23
C GLU A 68 -3.97 -9.92 7.30
N THR A 69 -3.87 -8.59 7.43
CA THR A 69 -4.72 -7.66 6.69
C THR A 69 -3.98 -6.89 5.60
N GLY A 70 -2.65 -6.77 5.65
CA GLY A 70 -1.87 -5.95 4.73
C GLY A 70 -1.95 -6.39 3.28
N LEU A 71 -1.79 -7.69 3.01
CA LEU A 71 -1.92 -8.25 1.66
C LEU A 71 -3.36 -8.15 1.15
N LEU A 72 -4.34 -8.49 1.98
CA LEU A 72 -5.76 -8.40 1.62
C LEU A 72 -6.16 -6.96 1.27
N ASN A 73 -5.75 -5.99 2.09
CA ASN A 73 -6.01 -4.58 1.87
C ASN A 73 -5.34 -4.09 0.58
N MET A 74 -4.11 -4.54 0.28
CA MET A 74 -3.43 -4.21 -0.98
C MET A 74 -4.21 -4.71 -2.19
N ILE A 75 -4.65 -5.98 -2.16
CA ILE A 75 -5.44 -6.60 -3.23
C ILE A 75 -6.79 -5.87 -3.41
N MET A 76 -7.47 -5.52 -2.31
CA MET A 76 -8.72 -4.79 -2.36
C MET A 76 -8.56 -3.38 -2.95
N VAL A 77 -7.48 -2.65 -2.60
CA VAL A 77 -7.15 -1.34 -3.21
C VAL A 77 -6.97 -1.48 -4.73
N TRP A 78 -6.29 -2.53 -5.19
CA TRP A 78 -6.13 -2.82 -6.61
C TRP A 78 -7.47 -3.11 -7.31
N PHE A 79 -8.33 -3.94 -6.72
CA PHE A 79 -9.65 -4.23 -7.30
C PHE A 79 -10.54 -2.99 -7.38
N ILE A 80 -10.56 -2.15 -6.34
CA ILE A 80 -11.31 -0.90 -6.33
C ILE A 80 -10.82 0.03 -7.45
N HIS A 81 -9.51 0.15 -7.62
CA HIS A 81 -8.92 0.95 -8.69
C HIS A 81 -9.27 0.39 -10.08
N LEU A 82 -9.13 -0.92 -10.28
CA LEU A 82 -9.40 -1.58 -11.56
C LEU A 82 -10.89 -1.53 -11.95
N LEU A 83 -11.81 -1.67 -10.99
CA LEU A 83 -13.25 -1.55 -11.24
C LEU A 83 -13.64 -0.13 -11.67
N LYS A 84 -12.88 0.88 -11.23
CA LYS A 84 -13.12 2.29 -11.57
C LYS A 84 -12.66 2.68 -12.99
N HIS A 85 -11.76 1.91 -13.58
CA HIS A 85 -11.20 2.17 -14.92
C HIS A 85 -11.84 1.30 -16.03
N ARG A 86 -12.95 0.61 -15.74
CA ARG A 86 -13.64 -0.29 -16.68
C ARG A 86 -14.88 0.31 -17.36
N ASP A 87 -15.04 1.63 -17.31
CA ASP A 87 -16.08 2.38 -18.03
C ASP A 87 -15.51 3.06 -19.29
#